data_AF-A0A6I7NNA5-F1
#
_entry.id   AF-A0A6I7NNA5-F1
#
_cell.length_a   1.000
_cell.length_b   1.000
_cell.length_c   1.000
_cell.angle_alpha   90.00
_cell.angle_beta   90.00
_cell.angle_gamma   90.00
#
_symmetry.space_group_name_H-M   'P 1'
#
loop_
_entity.id
_entity.type
_entity.pdbx_description
1 polymer ?
#
loop_
_entity_poly.entity_id
_entity_poly.type
_entity_poly.pdbx_seq_one_letter_code
_entity_poly.pdbx_strand_id
1 'polypeptide(L)'
;KISEGNKTKIEEALTKLEELHKTEKTDEIDNAIDELNKAWAAASQEIYQAAEAGGQTADAGTKGEANGSPGSDDAVDADFEVVDEDDDDKNKS
;
A
#
# COMPACT_ATOMS: atom_id res chain seq x y z
N LYS A 1 10.13 -7.31 5.59
CA LYS A 1 9.87 -7.86 6.96
C LYS A 1 9.23 -6.75 7.77
N ILE A 2 8.17 -7.02 8.54
CA ILE A 2 7.57 -6.02 9.45
C ILE A 2 8.58 -5.69 10.55
N SER A 3 8.80 -4.41 10.85
CA SER A 3 9.66 -3.98 11.95
C SER A 3 9.13 -4.46 13.31
N GLU A 4 10.03 -4.60 14.28
CA GLU A 4 9.62 -4.98 15.64
C GLU A 4 8.64 -3.96 16.24
N GLY A 5 8.83 -2.66 15.99
CA GLY A 5 7.91 -1.63 16.46
C GLY A 5 6.50 -1.76 15.89
N ASN A 6 6.36 -2.05 14.59
CA ASN A 6 5.05 -2.27 13.99
C ASN A 6 4.41 -3.58 14.45
N LYS A 7 5.22 -4.64 14.64
CA LYS A 7 4.75 -5.91 15.21
C LYS A 7 4.18 -5.70 16.62
N THR A 8 4.90 -5.00 17.49
CA THR A 8 4.45 -4.69 18.86
C THR A 8 3.13 -3.92 18.85
N LYS A 9 2.99 -2.88 18.01
CA LYS A 9 1.73 -2.11 17.91
C LYS A 9 0.54 -2.96 17.49
N ILE A 10 0.73 -3.90 16.55
CA ILE A 10 -0.32 -4.82 16.13
C ILE A 10 -0.71 -5.76 17.27
N GLU A 11 0.27 -6.33 17.99
CA GLU A 11 0.04 -7.23 19.12
C GLU A 11 -0.68 -6.54 20.28
N GLU A 12 -0.32 -5.28 20.58
CA GLU A 12 -0.97 -4.46 21.60
C GLU A 12 -2.43 -4.15 21.22
N ALA A 13 -2.69 -3.72 19.97
CA ALA A 13 -4.04 -3.44 19.50
C ALA A 13 -4.92 -4.70 19.47
N LEU A 14 -4.35 -5.85 19.09
CA LEU A 14 -5.05 -7.14 19.12
C LEU A 14 -5.39 -7.55 20.56
N THR A 15 -4.44 -7.43 21.48
CA THR A 15 -4.66 -7.75 22.91
C THR A 15 -5.77 -6.88 23.49
N LYS A 16 -5.76 -5.57 23.20
CA LYS A 16 -6.82 -4.65 23.60
C LYS A 16 -8.18 -5.05 23.05
N LEU A 17 -8.27 -5.37 21.75
CA LEU A 17 -9.52 -5.82 21.14
C LEU A 17 -10.05 -7.09 21.80
N GLU A 18 -9.18 -8.06 22.09
CA GLU A 18 -9.56 -9.28 22.80
C GLU A 18 -10.09 -9.01 24.21
N GLU A 19 -9.44 -8.12 24.98
CA GLU A 19 -9.88 -7.75 26.32
C GLU A 19 -11.25 -7.06 26.30
N LEU A 20 -11.45 -6.12 25.37
CA LEU A 20 -12.74 -5.44 25.20
C LEU A 20 -13.85 -6.41 24.80
N HIS A 21 -13.56 -7.36 23.92
CA HIS A 21 -14.50 -8.42 23.56
C HIS A 21 -14.81 -9.34 24.75
N LYS A 22 -13.80 -9.77 25.52
CA LYS A 22 -13.98 -10.62 26.72
C LYS A 22 -14.78 -9.92 27.82
N THR A 23 -14.68 -8.59 27.91
CA THR A 23 -15.39 -7.78 28.90
C THR A 23 -16.69 -7.18 28.38
N GLU A 24 -17.12 -7.58 27.17
CA GLU A 24 -18.37 -7.15 26.52
C GLU A 24 -18.50 -5.62 26.39
N LYS A 25 -17.37 -4.91 26.29
CA LYS A 25 -17.28 -3.46 26.10
C LYS A 25 -17.53 -3.07 24.65
N THR A 26 -18.73 -3.40 24.16
CA THR A 26 -19.13 -3.28 22.76
C THR A 26 -19.03 -1.86 22.20
N ASP A 27 -19.18 -0.84 23.05
CA ASP A 27 -19.01 0.57 22.72
C ASP A 27 -17.56 0.97 22.42
N GLU A 28 -16.59 0.21 22.92
CA GLU A 28 -15.15 0.45 22.70
C GLU A 28 -14.56 -0.41 21.55
N ILE A 29 -15.28 -1.44 21.10
CA ILE A 29 -14.81 -2.41 20.09
C ILE A 29 -14.52 -1.72 18.76
N ASP A 30 -15.40 -0.85 18.29
CA ASP A 30 -15.22 -0.16 17.00
C ASP A 30 -13.91 0.64 16.97
N ASN A 31 -13.61 1.37 18.06
CA ASN A 31 -12.36 2.10 18.18
C ASN A 31 -11.13 1.16 18.23
N ALA A 32 -11.24 0.02 18.92
CA ALA A 32 -10.15 -0.96 18.95
C ALA A 32 -9.89 -1.62 17.59
N ILE A 33 -10.94 -1.85 16.79
CA ILE A 33 -10.82 -2.30 15.41
C ILE A 33 -10.13 -1.22 14.56
N ASP A 34 -10.50 0.05 14.72
CA ASP A 34 -9.84 1.16 14.02
C ASP A 34 -8.36 1.29 14.39
N GLU A 35 -8.00 1.11 15.66
CA GLU A 35 -6.61 1.10 16.13
C GLU A 35 -5.82 -0.07 15.50
N LEU A 36 -6.41 -1.27 15.46
CA LEU A 36 -5.80 -2.43 14.81
C LEU A 36 -5.60 -2.21 13.31
N ASN A 37 -6.60 -1.64 12.62
CA ASN A 37 -6.51 -1.30 11.20
C ASN A 37 -5.41 -0.28 10.93
N LYS A 38 -5.27 0.75 11.77
CA LYS A 38 -4.20 1.75 11.66
C LYS A 38 -2.82 1.12 11.86
N ALA A 39 -2.67 0.21 12.82
CA ALA A 39 -1.41 -0.50 13.04
C ALA A 39 -1.01 -1.35 11.83
N TRP A 40 -1.96 -2.05 11.23
CA TRP A 40 -1.74 -2.83 10.00
C TRP A 40 -1.43 -1.96 8.78
N ALA A 41 -2.12 -0.83 8.62
CA ALA A 41 -1.85 0.12 7.54
C ALA A 41 -0.42 0.68 7.65
N ALA A 42 0.01 1.09 8.85
CA ALA A 42 1.37 1.57 9.10
C ALA A 42 2.42 0.51 8.79
N ALA A 43 2.18 -0.74 9.21
CA ALA A 43 3.07 -1.86 8.88
C ALA A 43 3.16 -2.11 7.37
N SER A 44 2.04 -2.00 6.66
CA SER A 44 1.99 -2.18 5.20
C SER A 44 2.74 -1.05 4.48
N GLN A 45 2.53 0.20 4.89
CA GLN A 45 3.27 1.35 4.36
C GLN A 45 4.78 1.20 4.57
N GLU A 46 5.23 0.68 5.70
CA GLU A 46 6.66 0.41 5.94
C GLU A 46 7.19 -0.65 4.98
N ILE A 47 6.44 -1.72 4.71
CA ILE A 47 6.84 -2.75 3.74
C ILE A 47 7.01 -2.17 2.35
N TYR A 48 6.06 -1.33 1.90
CA TYR A 48 6.17 -0.67 0.60
C TYR A 48 7.37 0.26 0.54
N GLN A 49 7.58 1.12 1.55
CA GLN A 49 8.75 1.99 1.61
C GLN A 49 10.07 1.21 1.63
N ALA A 50 10.12 0.09 2.35
CA ALA A 50 11.29 -0.79 2.36
C ALA A 50 11.52 -1.48 1.00
N ALA A 51 10.45 -1.79 0.26
CA ALA A 51 10.54 -2.33 -1.09
C ALA A 51 11.06 -1.28 -2.10
N GLU A 52 10.59 -0.03 -2.01
CA GLU A 52 11.06 1.07 -2.87
C GLU A 52 12.52 1.44 -2.58
N ALA A 53 12.90 1.52 -1.31
CA ALA A 53 14.28 1.78 -0.90
C ALA A 53 15.24 0.64 -1.31
N GLY A 54 14.74 -0.60 -1.38
CA GLY A 54 15.48 -1.76 -1.90
C GLY A 54 15.63 -1.77 -3.42
N GLY A 55 14.78 -1.05 -4.15
CA GLY A 55 14.81 -0.93 -5.61
C GLY A 55 15.74 0.15 -6.16
N GLN A 56 16.24 1.06 -5.32
CA GLN A 56 17.05 2.22 -5.77
C GLN A 56 18.58 2.01 -5.77
N THR A 57 19.08 0.78 -5.59
CA THR A 57 20.51 0.48 -5.80
C THR A 57 20.81 -0.06 -7.21
N ALA A 58 20.17 0.47 -8.24
CA ALA A 58 20.48 0.13 -9.62
C ALA A 58 20.38 1.31 -10.59
N ASP A 59 20.65 2.56 -10.17
CA ASP A 59 21.00 3.63 -11.12
C ASP A 59 21.78 4.76 -10.43
N ALA A 60 23.00 4.47 -10.02
CA ALA A 60 23.97 5.49 -9.62
C ALA A 60 25.33 5.16 -10.23
N GLY A 61 25.33 4.98 -11.54
CA GLY A 61 26.55 4.72 -12.27
C GLY A 61 26.26 4.24 -13.67
N THR A 62 26.12 5.17 -14.61
CA THR A 62 27.02 5.24 -15.77
C THR A 62 26.70 6.51 -16.55
N LYS A 63 27.66 7.45 -16.47
CA LYS A 63 27.87 8.51 -17.44
C LYS A 63 27.75 7.93 -18.84
N GLY A 64 26.68 8.26 -19.55
CA GLY A 64 26.45 7.83 -20.92
C GLY A 64 27.55 8.33 -21.84
N GLU A 65 28.38 7.40 -22.30
CA GLU A 65 29.03 7.49 -23.60
C GLU A 65 29.06 6.08 -24.21
N ALA A 66 28.36 5.97 -25.36
CA ALA A 66 28.44 4.93 -26.37
C ALA A 66 27.89 3.51 -26.07
N ASN A 67 26.77 3.24 -26.77
CA ASN A 67 26.51 2.06 -27.60
C ASN A 67 25.78 0.84 -26.99
N GLY A 68 24.51 0.68 -27.40
CA GLY A 68 23.82 -0.63 -27.45
C GLY A 68 22.48 -0.71 -26.70
N SER A 69 21.37 -0.46 -27.40
CA SER A 69 20.02 -0.93 -27.04
C SER A 69 19.80 -2.33 -27.69
N PRO A 70 18.87 -3.22 -27.28
CA PRO A 70 17.69 -2.97 -26.45
C PRO A 70 17.41 -4.00 -25.33
N GLY A 71 16.75 -3.54 -24.28
CA GLY A 71 16.18 -4.35 -23.22
C GLY A 71 15.40 -3.49 -22.23
N SER A 72 14.62 -2.53 -22.77
CA SER A 72 13.65 -1.73 -22.03
C SER A 72 12.67 -2.70 -21.35
N ASP A 73 12.67 -2.75 -20.03
CA ASP A 73 11.80 -1.89 -19.22
C ASP A 73 10.34 -2.19 -19.54
N ASP A 74 9.84 -3.31 -19.02
CA ASP A 74 8.42 -3.60 -18.92
C ASP A 74 7.87 -2.84 -17.69
N ALA A 75 8.05 -1.52 -17.70
CA ALA A 75 7.17 -0.64 -16.96
C ALA A 75 5.83 -0.70 -17.70
N VAL A 76 4.93 -1.52 -17.16
CA VAL A 76 3.54 -1.56 -17.60
C VAL A 76 2.94 -0.20 -17.24
N ASP A 77 2.89 0.70 -18.21
CA ASP A 77 2.15 1.94 -18.11
C ASP A 77 0.68 1.54 -17.94
N ALA A 78 0.14 1.76 -16.75
CA ALA A 78 -1.28 1.54 -16.50
C ALA A 78 -2.02 2.65 -17.25
N ASP A 79 -2.41 2.39 -18.49
CA ASP A 79 -3.32 3.25 -19.24
C ASP A 79 -4.64 3.35 -18.45
N PHE A 80 -4.79 4.43 -17.69
CA PHE A 80 -6.02 4.79 -17.00
C PHE A 80 -7.01 5.26 -18.08
N GLU A 81 -7.83 4.34 -18.58
CA GLU A 81 -8.92 4.67 -19.49
C GLU A 81 -9.95 5.49 -18.69
N VAL A 82 -9.92 6.82 -18.90
CA VAL A 82 -10.96 7.72 -18.41
C VAL A 82 -12.25 7.26 -19.09
N VAL A 83 -13.13 6.62 -18.32
CA VAL A 83 -14.49 6.37 -18.76
C VAL A 83 -15.17 7.73 -18.81
N ASP A 84 -15.16 8.35 -19.98
CA ASP A 84 -16.00 9.51 -20.26
C ASP A 84 -17.45 9.00 -20.25
N GLU A 85 -18.07 9.03 -19.06
CA GLU A 85 -19.49 8.81 -18.85
C GLU A 85 -20.28 10.02 -19.34
N ASP A 86 -20.14 10.40 -20.60
CA ASP A 86 -20.88 11.53 -21.20
C ASP A 86 -20.94 11.39 -22.73
N ASP A 87 -21.80 10.51 -23.24
CA ASP A 87 -22.51 10.74 -24.52
C ASP A 87 -23.61 9.66 -24.75
N ASP A 88 -24.61 9.65 -23.87
CA ASP A 88 -25.88 8.92 -24.03
C ASP A 88 -26.84 9.65 -25.02
N ASP A 89 -26.29 10.34 -26.02
CA ASP A 89 -27.04 11.29 -26.84
C ASP A 89 -26.57 11.27 -28.31
N LYS A 90 -26.91 10.19 -29.05
CA LYS A 90 -27.26 10.18 -30.48
C LYS A 90 -27.32 8.75 -31.06
N ASN A 91 -28.50 8.13 -31.01
CA ASN A 91 -28.96 7.39 -32.18
C ASN A 91 -30.47 7.52 -32.36
N LYS A 92 -30.88 8.67 -32.89
CA LYS A 92 -32.00 8.74 -33.81
C LYS A 92 -31.54 8.12 -35.13
N SER A 93 -32.11 6.98 -35.51
CA SER A 93 -32.81 6.85 -36.79
C SER A 93 -33.70 5.61 -36.85
#